data_AF-A0A7X8RF62-F1
#
_entry.id   AF-A0A7X8RF62-F1
#
_cell.length_a   1.000
_cell.length_b   1.000
_cell.length_c   1.000
_cell.angle_alpha   90.00
_cell.angle_beta   90.00
_cell.angle_gamma   90.00
#
_symmetry.space_group_name_H-M   'P 1'
#
loop_
_entity.id
_entity.type
_entity.pdbx_description
1 polymer ?
#
loop_
_entity_poly.entity_id
_entity_poly.type
_entity_poly.pdbx_seq_one_letter_code
_entity_poly.pdbx_strand_id
1 'polypeptide(L)' 'DTFGHFGQSGTYLWVAPGTGRAMVALTDRPFGDWAKPLWAETNEAIWAELEG' A
#
# COMPACT_ATOMS: atom_id res chain seq x y z
N ASP A 1 7.83 8.19 -10.48
CA ASP A 1 8.65 7.43 -9.52
C ASP A 1 7.90 7.17 -8.25
N THR A 2 7.87 5.90 -7.83
CA THR A 2 7.25 5.43 -6.58
C THR A 2 8.20 4.43 -5.94
N PHE A 3 8.37 4.52 -4.62
CA PHE A 3 9.20 3.59 -3.84
C PHE A 3 8.48 3.18 -2.55
N GLY A 4 8.92 2.07 -1.95
CA GLY A 4 8.27 1.53 -0.77
C GLY A 4 8.97 0.29 -0.20
N HIS A 5 8.34 -0.32 0.80
CA HIS A 5 8.79 -1.57 1.40
C HIS A 5 7.59 -2.35 1.95
N PHE A 6 7.72 -3.67 2.05
CA PHE A 6 6.75 -4.53 2.72
C PHE A 6 7.45 -5.41 3.77
N GLY A 7 6.71 -5.79 4.80
CA GLY A 7 7.17 -6.62 5.91
C GLY A 7 6.35 -7.89 6.06
N GLN A 8 6.99 -8.98 6.49
CA GLN A 8 6.35 -10.29 6.71
C GLN A 8 5.28 -10.26 7.81
N SER A 9 5.23 -9.24 8.65
CA SER A 9 4.16 -8.99 9.62
C SER A 9 2.85 -8.50 8.98
N GLY A 10 2.75 -8.45 7.65
CA GLY A 10 1.54 -7.98 6.94
C GLY A 10 1.46 -6.46 6.83
N THR A 11 2.61 -5.79 6.73
CA THR A 11 2.70 -4.34 6.65
C THR A 11 3.30 -3.91 5.32
N TYR A 12 2.89 -2.77 4.79
CA TYR A 12 3.61 -2.14 3.66
C TYR A 12 3.45 -0.63 3.67
N LEU A 13 4.31 0.04 2.92
CA LEU A 13 4.19 1.46 2.64
C LEU A 13 4.65 1.77 1.22
N TRP A 14 4.13 2.86 0.66
CA TRP A 14 4.65 3.46 -0.55
C TRP A 14 4.65 4.98 -0.44
N VAL A 15 5.57 5.60 -1.19
CA VAL A 15 5.71 7.04 -1.34
C VAL A 15 5.83 7.34 -2.83
N ALA A 16 5.03 8.30 -3.30
CA ALA A 16 5.05 8.81 -4.67
C ALA A 16 5.42 10.31 -4.64
N PRO A 17 6.73 10.65 -4.62
CA PRO A 17 7.18 12.02 -4.39
C PRO A 17 6.67 13.02 -5.44
N GLY A 18 6.59 12.59 -6.70
CA GLY A 18 6.10 13.42 -7.80
C GLY A 18 4.65 13.88 -7.65
N THR A 19 3.88 13.25 -6.77
CA THR A 19 2.48 13.61 -6.48
C THR A 19 2.28 14.13 -5.07
N GLY A 20 3.31 14.12 -4.21
CA GLY A 20 3.19 14.47 -2.80
C GLY A 20 2.36 13.50 -1.97
N ARG A 21 2.15 12.26 -2.45
CA ARG A 21 1.29 11.25 -1.81
C ARG A 21 2.10 10.11 -1.19
N ALA A 22 1.57 9.55 -0.10
CA ALA A 22 2.13 8.38 0.56
C ALA A 22 1.01 7.59 1.26
N MET A 23 1.26 6.31 1.52
CA MET A 23 0.35 5.42 2.25
C MET A 23 1.14 4.45 3.11
N VAL A 24 0.56 4.09 4.26
CA VAL A 24 1.07 3.08 5.18
C VAL A 24 -0.09 2.15 5.53
N ALA A 25 0.13 0.84 5.39
CA ALA A 25 -0.78 -0.20 5.81
C ALA A 25 -0.14 -1.02 6.94
N LEU A 26 -0.83 -1.09 8.06
CA LEU A 26 -0.51 -1.97 9.19
C LEU A 26 -1.69 -2.92 9.40
N THR A 27 -1.42 -4.22 9.42
CA THR A 27 -2.44 -5.24 9.68
C THR A 27 -2.02 -6.12 10.85
N ASP A 28 -2.94 -6.94 11.34
CA ASP A 28 -2.75 -7.88 12.44
C ASP A 28 -2.48 -9.33 11.98
N ARG A 29 -2.24 -9.51 10.67
CA ARG A 29 -2.06 -10.83 10.05
C ARG A 29 -0.74 -10.91 9.29
N PRO A 30 0.09 -11.95 9.48
CA PRO A 30 1.31 -12.14 8.69
C PRO A 30 1.04 -12.19 7.19
N PHE A 31 2.03 -11.76 6.40
CA PHE A 31 1.99 -11.81 4.94
C PHE A 31 1.76 -13.24 4.44
N GLY A 32 0.96 -13.38 3.39
CA GLY A 32 0.64 -14.65 2.76
C GLY A 32 -0.24 -14.44 1.53
N ASP A 33 -0.85 -15.52 1.03
CA ASP A 33 -1.62 -15.50 -0.23
C ASP A 33 -2.79 -14.51 -0.22
N TRP A 34 -3.31 -14.18 0.97
CA TRP A 34 -4.37 -13.19 1.16
C TRP A 34 -3.92 -11.76 0.83
N ALA A 35 -2.64 -11.44 1.01
CA ALA A 35 -2.17 -10.06 1.10
C ALA A 35 -2.10 -9.38 -0.28
N LYS A 36 -1.43 -10.02 -1.25
CA LYS A 36 -1.22 -9.45 -2.59
C LYS A 36 -2.51 -8.96 -3.28
N PRO A 37 -3.60 -9.75 -3.39
CA PRO A 37 -4.81 -9.29 -4.06
C PRO A 37 -5.45 -8.11 -3.33
N LEU A 38 -5.57 -8.16 -1.99
CA LEU A 38 -6.19 -7.08 -1.22
C LEU A 38 -5.35 -5.80 -1.20
N TRP A 39 -4.01 -5.91 -1.17
CA TRP A 39 -3.13 -4.74 -1.21
C TRP A 39 -3.19 -4.02 -2.55
N ALA A 40 -3.31 -4.76 -3.66
CA ALA A 40 -3.51 -4.17 -4.98
C ALA A 40 -4.81 -3.36 -5.04
N GLU A 41 -5.93 -3.99 -4.66
CA GLU A 41 -7.26 -3.34 -4.61
C GLU A 41 -7.26 -2.11 -3.68
N THR A 42 -6.64 -2.23 -2.50
CA THR A 42 -6.53 -1.11 -1.55
C THR A 42 -5.71 0.05 -2.12
N ASN A 43 -4.60 -0.24 -2.80
CA ASN A 43 -3.77 0.80 -3.40
C ASN A 43 -4.50 1.54 -4.52
N GLU A 44 -5.23 0.82 -5.37
CA GLU A 44 -6.05 1.43 -6.43
C GLU A 44 -7.14 2.32 -5.84
N ALA A 45 -7.85 1.84 -4.81
CA ALA A 45 -8.92 2.61 -4.15
C ALA A 45 -8.38 3.90 -3.48
N ILE A 46 -7.30 3.79 -2.72
CA ILE A 46 -6.68 4.96 -2.07
C ILE A 46 -6.12 5.93 -3.12
N TRP A 47 -5.53 5.44 -4.20
CA TRP A 47 -5.02 6.32 -5.25
C TRP A 47 -6.15 7.10 -5.92
N ALA A 48 -7.25 6.43 -6.28
CA ALA A 48 -8.42 7.08 -6.86
C ALA A 48 -9.03 8.14 -5.93
N GLU A 49 -9.13 7.86 -4.63
CA GLU A 49 -9.62 8.82 -3.63
C GLU A 49 -8.72 10.06 -3.54
N LEU A 50 -7.40 9.89 -3.67
CA LEU A 50 -6.43 10.99 -3.62
C LEU A 50 -6.35 11.81 -4.93
N GLU A 51 -6.97 11.33 -6.02
CA GLU A 51 -7.08 12.04 -7.30
C GLU A 51 -8.31 12.95 -7.38
N GLY A 52 -9.32 12.73 -6.54
CA GLY A 52 -10.47 13.62 -6.35
C GLY A 52 -10.14 14.88 -5.52
#